data_AF-A0A9P5N7P4-F1
#
_entry.id   AF-A0A9P5N7P4-F1
#
_cell.length_a   1.000
_cell.length_b   1.000
_cell.length_c   1.000
_cell.angle_alpha   90.00
_cell.angle_beta   90.00
_cell.angle_gamma   90.00
#
_symmetry.space_group_name_H-M   'P 1'
#
loop_
_entity.id
_entity.type
_entity.pdbx_description
1 polymer ?
#
loop_
_entity_poly.entity_id
_entity_poly.type
_entity_poly.pdbx_seq_one_letter_code
_entity_poly.pdbx_strand_id
1 'polypeptide(L)' 'MVVRDVKTHWNYTHAMICRGLLLRESIDTWVFNVPALRGVGLSVGDWKLLSDVGKFLEVR' A
#
# COMPACT_ATOMS: atom_id res chain seq x y z
N MET A 1 -22.28 0.81 3.93
CA MET A 1 -21.63 -0.14 4.86
C MET A 1 -20.49 0.59 5.55
N VAL A 2 -20.79 1.23 6.68
CA VAL A 2 -19.83 1.96 7.50
C VAL A 2 -19.61 1.11 8.74
N VAL A 3 -18.43 0.50 8.84
CA VAL A 3 -18.06 -0.36 9.97
C VAL A 3 -17.62 0.53 11.12
N ARG A 4 -18.37 0.44 12.21
CA ARG A 4 -18.20 1.22 13.44
C ARG A 4 -17.05 0.64 14.26
N ASP A 5 -15.87 1.21 14.14
CA ASP A 5 -14.84 1.07 15.17
C ASP A 5 -13.94 2.30 15.14
N VAL A 6 -13.71 2.89 16.30
CA VAL A 6 -12.84 4.08 16.50
C VAL A 6 -11.38 3.78 16.08
N LYS A 7 -11.06 2.52 15.75
CA LYS A 7 -9.80 2.06 15.13
C LYS A 7 -9.62 2.43 13.64
N THR A 8 -10.68 2.70 12.89
CA THR A 8 -10.58 2.87 11.41
C THR A 8 -10.05 4.24 10.96
N HIS A 9 -10.11 5.27 11.80
CA HIS A 9 -9.51 6.58 11.51
C HIS A 9 -7.97 6.59 11.61
N TRP A 10 -7.38 5.68 12.38
CA TRP A 10 -5.92 5.64 12.60
C TRP A 10 -5.24 4.49 11.86
N ASN A 11 -5.99 3.62 11.18
CA ASN A 11 -5.45 2.49 10.44
C ASN A 11 -5.52 2.65 8.90
N TYR A 12 -5.68 3.90 8.42
CA TYR A 12 -5.63 4.21 6.99
C TYR A 12 -4.32 3.77 6.34
N THR A 13 -3.20 3.91 7.06
CA THR A 13 -1.88 3.50 6.54
C THR A 13 -1.80 1.99 6.35
N HIS A 14 -2.24 1.18 7.32
CA HIS A 14 -2.30 -0.28 7.17
C HIS A 14 -3.24 -0.68 6.02
N ALA A 15 -4.44 -0.11 5.97
CA ALA A 15 -5.40 -0.40 4.90
C ALA A 15 -4.87 0.00 3.50
N MET A 16 -4.17 1.13 3.41
CA MET A 16 -3.52 1.59 2.18
C MET A 16 -2.40 0.64 1.76
N ILE A 17 -1.56 0.20 2.71
CA ILE A 17 -0.48 -0.76 2.45
C ILE A 17 -1.05 -2.08 1.96
N CYS A 18 -2.06 -2.65 2.63
CA CYS A 18 -2.69 -3.90 2.20
C CYS A 18 -3.28 -3.80 0.79
N ARG A 19 -3.97 -2.68 0.49
CA ARG A 19 -4.52 -2.44 -0.85
C ARG A 19 -3.43 -2.22 -1.90
N GLY A 20 -2.37 -1.49 -1.55
CA GLY A 20 -1.23 -1.26 -2.43
C GLY A 20 -0.51 -2.57 -2.78
N LEU A 21 -0.32 -3.45 -1.80
CA LEU A 21 0.25 -4.79 -2.01
C LEU A 21 -0.64 -5.66 -2.90
N LEU A 22 -1.96 -5.62 -2.70
CA LEU A 22 -2.92 -6.33 -3.54
C LEU A 22 -2.89 -5.85 -5.00
N LEU A 23 -2.72 -4.54 -5.21
CA LEU A 23 -2.75 -3.89 -6.53
C LEU A 23 -1.36 -3.67 -7.13
N ARG A 24 -0.32 -4.27 -6.56
CA ARG A 24 1.09 -4.03 -6.91
C ARG A 24 1.34 -4.04 -8.42
N GLU A 25 0.93 -5.11 -9.11
CA GLU A 25 1.18 -5.25 -10.56
C GLU A 25 0.48 -4.16 -11.38
N SER A 26 -0.72 -3.76 -10.95
CA SER A 26 -1.47 -2.68 -11.61
C SER A 26 -0.82 -1.31 -11.37
N ILE A 27 -0.30 -1.08 -10.16
CA ILE A 27 0.42 0.15 -9.80
C ILE A 27 1.74 0.23 -10.58
N ASP A 28 2.52 -0.85 -10.61
CA ASP A 28 3.79 -0.90 -11.35
C ASP A 28 3.56 -0.67 -12.85
N THR A 29 2.52 -1.29 -13.42
CA THR A 29 2.12 -1.09 -14.83
C THR A 29 1.69 0.36 -15.09
N TRP A 30 0.88 0.95 -14.21
CA TRP A 30 0.43 2.33 -14.34
C TRP A 30 1.60 3.33 -14.27
N VAL A 31 2.48 3.17 -13.28
CA VAL A 31 3.64 4.04 -13.08
C VAL A 31 4.62 3.95 -14.24
N PHE A 32 4.83 2.75 -14.80
CA PHE A 32 5.67 2.55 -15.97
C PHE A 32 5.11 3.26 -17.21
N ASN A 33 3.79 3.19 -17.41
CA ASN A 33 3.09 3.74 -18.56
C ASN A 33 2.92 5.27 -18.51
N VAL A 34 3.00 5.90 -17.34
CA VAL A 34 2.90 7.35 -17.17
C VAL A 34 4.31 7.96 -16.97
N PRO A 35 4.91 8.61 -17.99
CA PRO A 35 6.30 9.09 -17.91
C PRO A 35 6.59 10.00 -16.72
N ALA A 36 5.63 10.83 -16.32
CA ALA A 36 5.74 11.74 -15.17
C ALA A 36 5.84 11.02 -13.82
N LEU A 37 5.37 9.77 -13.72
CA LEU A 37 5.35 9.00 -12.47
C LEU A 37 6.52 8.02 -12.35
N ARG A 38 7.33 7.82 -13.40
CA ARG A 38 8.45 6.86 -13.36
C ARG A 38 9.45 7.13 -12.24
N GLY A 39 9.62 8.39 -11.85
CA GLY A 39 10.51 8.79 -10.74
C GLY A 39 9.98 8.45 -9.34
N VAL A 40 8.70 8.07 -9.22
CA VAL A 40 8.08 7.66 -7.96
C VAL A 40 7.71 6.17 -7.94
N GLY A 41 8.23 5.40 -8.90
CA GLY A 41 8.10 3.95 -8.90
C GLY A 41 8.78 3.32 -7.69
N LEU A 42 8.13 2.31 -7.12
CA LEU A 42 8.67 1.57 -5.99
C LEU A 42 9.57 0.44 -6.48
N SER A 43 10.74 0.31 -5.86
CA SER A 43 11.63 -0.82 -6.12
C SER A 43 11.10 -2.10 -5.48
N VAL A 44 11.68 -3.25 -5.85
CA VAL A 44 11.38 -4.53 -5.20
C VAL A 44 11.66 -4.47 -3.68
N GLY A 45 12.68 -3.70 -3.27
CA GLY A 45 13.00 -3.48 -1.86
C GLY A 45 11.94 -2.68 -1.13
N ASP A 46 11.39 -1.64 -1.77
CA ASP A 46 10.33 -0.80 -1.18
C ASP A 46 9.02 -1.59 -1.01
N TRP A 47 8.66 -2.40 -2.00
CA TRP A 47 7.52 -3.31 -1.89
C TRP A 47 7.67 -4.32 -0.75
N LYS A 48 8.89 -4.83 -0.54
CA LYS A 48 9.19 -5.72 0.58
C LYS A 48 9.05 -4.99 1.92
N LEU A 49 9.59 -3.78 2.03
CA LEU A 49 9.46 -2.93 3.22
C LEU A 49 7.99 -2.65 3.53
N LEU A 50 7.17 -2.32 2.52
CA LEU A 50 5.73 -2.11 2.70
C LEU A 50 5.02 -3.38 3.20
N SER A 51 5.38 -4.56 2.70
CA SER A 51 4.88 -5.84 3.22
C SER A 51 5.24 -6.03 4.69
N ASP A 52 6.49 -5.76 5.07
CA ASP A 52 6.96 -5.96 6.44
C ASP A 52 6.32 -4.96 7.42
N VAL A 53 6.16 -3.69 7.00
CA VAL A 53 5.41 -2.67 7.74
C VAL A 53 3.94 -3.04 7.86
N GLY A 54 3.32 -3.55 6.80
CA GLY A 54 1.94 -4.02 6.83
C GLY A 54 1.72 -5.09 7.89
N LYS A 55 2.60 -6.10 7.94
CA LYS A 55 2.57 -7.15 8.97
C LYS A 55 2.80 -6.61 10.39
N PHE A 56 3.71 -5.64 10.54
CA PHE A 56 3.98 -5.02 11.83
C PHE A 56 2.77 -4.24 12.37
N LEU A 57 2.01 -3.59 11.48
CA LEU A 57 0.82 -2.81 11.82
C LEU A 57 -0.44 -3.69 12.00
N GLU A 58 -0.36 -4.99 11.75
CA GLU A 58 -1.46 -5.93 11.93
C GLU A 58 -1.70 -6.16 13.44
N VAL A 59 -2.66 -5.43 14.01
CA VAL A 59 -3.06 -5.57 15.42
C VAL A 59 -4.07 -6.72 15.52
N ARG A 60 -3.71 -7.78 16.27
CA ARG A 60 -4.60 -8.90 16.62
C ARG A 60 -5.78 -8.48 17.50
#